data_AF-A0A4Y8UUL4-F1
#
_entry.id   AF-A0A4Y8UUL4-F1
#
_cell.length_a   1.000
_cell.length_b   1.000
_cell.length_c   1.000
_cell.angle_alpha   90.00
_cell.angle_beta   90.00
_cell.angle_gamma   90.00
#
_symmetry.space_group_name_H-M   'P 1'
#
loop_
_entity.id
_entity.type
_entity.pdbx_description
1 polymer ?
#
loop_
_entity_poly.entity_id
_entity_poly.type
_entity_poly.pdbx_seq_one_letter_code
_entity_poly.pdbx_strand_id
1 'polypeptide(L)'
;MTAAPWYVYIIQCGDQSLYTGIAKDVSRRFDEHQSQGRLCARYLRGRTPLQLVYTVEVADRVAALQLEYRIKQLPRLKKIQLINGELRMEGVAQEQSS
;
A
#
# COMPACT_ATOMS: atom_id res chain seq x y z
N MET A 1 -22.98 12.28 -2.64
CA MET A 1 -22.64 10.84 -2.60
C MET A 1 -21.17 10.76 -2.23
N THR A 2 -20.85 10.51 -0.95
CA THR A 2 -19.48 10.31 -0.50
C THR A 2 -19.05 8.91 -0.93
N ALA A 3 -18.25 8.82 -2.00
CA ALA A 3 -17.61 7.56 -2.36
C ALA A 3 -16.72 7.12 -1.20
N ALA A 4 -16.83 5.86 -0.78
CA ALA A 4 -15.97 5.33 0.26
C ALA A 4 -14.49 5.41 -0.20
N PRO A 5 -13.58 5.88 0.66
CA PRO A 5 -12.20 6.10 0.27
C PRO A 5 -11.51 4.79 -0.08
N TRP A 6 -10.59 4.87 -1.03
CA TRP A 6 -9.70 3.78 -1.38
C TRP A 6 -8.33 4.06 -0.79
N TYR A 7 -7.57 3.01 -0.55
CA TYR A 7 -6.23 3.11 -0.01
C TYR A 7 -5.26 2.38 -0.90
N VAL A 8 -4.07 2.94 -1.02
CA VAL A 8 -2.90 2.28 -1.61
C VAL A 8 -1.94 1.98 -0.47
N TYR A 9 -1.38 0.77 -0.44
CA TYR A 9 -0.48 0.34 0.61
C TYR A 9 0.74 -0.38 0.05
N ILE A 10 1.83 -0.34 0.82
CA ILE A 10 3.06 -1.08 0.54
C ILE A 10 3.39 -1.96 1.74
N ILE A 11 3.60 -3.25 1.45
CA ILE A 11 4.09 -4.23 2.40
C ILE A 11 5.54 -4.54 2.06
N GLN A 12 6.41 -4.45 3.06
CA GLN A 12 7.75 -4.98 3.00
C GLN A 12 7.75 -6.41 3.55
N CYS A 13 8.28 -7.33 2.75
CA CYS A 13 8.50 -8.72 3.15
C CYS A 13 9.88 -8.88 3.82
N GLY A 14 10.09 -9.98 4.54
CA GLY A 14 11.37 -10.29 5.18
C GLY A 14 12.58 -10.37 4.22
N ASP A 15 12.33 -10.68 2.94
CA ASP A 15 13.34 -10.68 1.86
C ASP A 15 13.63 -9.28 1.28
N GLN A 16 13.12 -8.22 1.93
CA GLN A 16 13.20 -6.83 1.49
C GLN A 16 12.51 -6.55 0.14
N SER A 17 11.70 -7.49 -0.35
CA SER A 17 10.80 -7.23 -1.47
C SER A 17 9.65 -6.33 -1.02
N LEU A 18 9.13 -5.54 -1.97
CA LEU A 18 8.03 -4.61 -1.74
C LEU A 18 6.83 -5.08 -2.55
N TYR A 19 5.72 -5.30 -1.86
CA TYR A 19 4.42 -5.56 -2.48
C TYR A 19 3.56 -4.32 -2.38
N THR A 20 3.02 -3.86 -3.52
CA THR A 20 2.09 -2.72 -3.57
C THR A 20 0.72 -3.23 -3.97
N GLY A 21 -0.30 -2.81 -3.24
CA GLY A 21 -1.69 -3.15 -3.51
C GLY A 21 -2.64 -2.02 -3.14
N ILE A 22 -3.92 -2.20 -3.51
CA ILE A 22 -5.00 -1.29 -3.14
C ILE A 22 -6.07 -2.04 -2.33
N ALA A 23 -6.71 -1.35 -1.39
CA ALA A 23 -7.79 -1.89 -0.59
C ALA A 23 -8.73 -0.78 -0.12
N LYS A 24 -9.95 -1.12 0.26
CA LYS A 24 -10.86 -0.21 0.98
C LYS A 24 -10.66 -0.25 2.49
N ASP A 25 -10.08 -1.34 2.99
CA ASP A 25 -9.75 -1.57 4.38
C ASP A 25 -8.37 -2.24 4.42
N VAL A 26 -7.33 -1.44 4.67
CA VAL A 26 -5.95 -1.91 4.65
C VAL A 26 -5.66 -2.80 5.85
N SER A 27 -6.15 -2.44 7.03
CA SER A 27 -5.92 -3.18 8.28
C SER A 27 -6.44 -4.61 8.14
N ARG A 28 -7.71 -4.77 7.73
CA ARG A 28 -8.28 -6.09 7.49
C ARG A 28 -7.50 -6.86 6.43
N ARG A 29 -7.11 -6.20 5.33
CA ARG A 29 -6.38 -6.85 4.24
C ARG A 29 -4.97 -7.30 4.66
N PHE A 30 -4.32 -6.52 5.50
CA PHE A 30 -3.00 -6.83 6.05
C PHE A 30 -3.08 -8.04 7.00
N ASP A 31 -4.10 -8.10 7.85
CA ASP A 31 -4.34 -9.27 8.73
C ASP A 31 -4.63 -10.55 7.92
N GLU A 32 -5.38 -10.44 6.81
CA GLU A 32 -5.58 -11.54 5.86
C GLU A 32 -4.26 -12.02 5.25
N HIS A 33 -3.27 -11.13 5.06
CA HIS A 33 -1.95 -11.49 4.57
C HIS A 33 -1.06 -12.08 5.68
N GLN A 34 -1.10 -11.51 6.88
CA GLN A 34 -0.37 -12.00 8.05
C GLN A 34 -0.82 -13.39 8.47
N SER A 35 -2.12 -13.70 8.38
CA SER A 35 -2.65 -15.03 8.73
C SER A 35 -2.14 -16.15 7.81
N GLN A 36 -1.47 -15.82 6.70
CA GLN A 36 -0.93 -16.77 5.71
C GLN A 36 -1.97 -17.76 5.16
N GLY A 37 -3.27 -17.45 5.32
CA GLY A 37 -4.38 -18.32 4.96
C GLY A 37 -4.75 -18.25 3.48
N ARG A 38 -5.98 -18.68 3.18
CA ARG A 38 -6.52 -18.71 1.81
C ARG A 38 -6.60 -17.32 1.16
N LEU A 39 -6.79 -16.28 1.98
CA LEU A 39 -6.94 -14.89 1.53
C LEU A 39 -5.60 -14.16 1.35
N CYS A 40 -4.49 -14.78 1.79
CA CYS A 40 -3.15 -14.25 1.58
C CYS A 40 -2.83 -14.19 0.09
N ALA A 41 -2.23 -13.07 -0.35
CA ALA A 41 -1.76 -12.96 -1.73
C ALA A 41 -0.71 -14.05 -2.00
N ARG A 42 -0.83 -14.74 -3.14
CA ARG A 42 0.11 -15.82 -3.52
C ARG A 42 1.58 -15.40 -3.44
N TYR A 43 1.85 -14.13 -3.72
CA TYR A 43 3.19 -13.54 -3.65
C TYR A 43 3.74 -13.40 -2.22
N LEU A 44 2.87 -13.10 -1.25
CA LEU A 44 3.24 -12.87 0.16
C LEU A 44 3.28 -14.15 0.99
N ARG A 45 2.79 -15.26 0.44
CA ARG A 45 2.79 -16.56 1.13
C ARG A 45 4.22 -17.05 1.35
N GLY A 46 4.58 -17.34 2.60
CA GLY A 46 5.90 -17.78 3.04
C GLY A 46 6.95 -16.67 3.17
N ARG A 47 6.58 -15.39 2.94
CA ARG A 47 7.52 -14.25 2.98
C ARG A 47 7.39 -13.42 4.26
N THR A 48 7.36 -14.10 5.40
CA THR A 48 7.29 -13.45 6.71
C THR A 48 8.68 -13.03 7.21
N PRO A 49 8.80 -12.01 8.07
CA PRO A 49 7.74 -11.13 8.57
C PRO A 49 7.22 -10.18 7.48
N LEU A 50 5.91 -9.90 7.51
CA LEU A 50 5.28 -8.88 6.67
C LEU A 50 5.16 -7.60 7.49
N GLN A 51 5.58 -6.47 6.92
CA GLN A 51 5.48 -5.17 7.56
C GLN A 51 4.73 -4.20 6.66
N LEU A 52 3.68 -3.58 7.19
CA LEU A 52 2.99 -2.49 6.52
C LEU A 52 3.86 -1.23 6.66
N VAL A 53 4.51 -0.82 5.59
CA VAL A 53 5.51 0.28 5.61
C VAL A 53 4.97 1.59 5.04
N TYR A 54 3.86 1.55 4.30
CA TYR A 54 3.26 2.74 3.74
C TYR A 54 1.77 2.52 3.49
N THR A 55 0.97 3.54 3.77
CA THR A 55 -0.47 3.60 3.50
C THR A 55 -0.87 4.99 3.12
N VAL A 56 -1.74 5.11 2.13
CA VAL A 56 -2.21 6.41 1.66
C VAL A 56 -3.66 6.35 1.19
N GLU A 57 -4.43 7.34 1.58
CA GLU A 57 -5.83 7.49 1.18
C GLU A 57 -5.95 8.21 -0.16
N VAL A 58 -6.90 7.75 -0.97
CA VAL A 58 -7.24 8.32 -2.27
C VAL A 58 -8.75 8.33 -2.46
N ALA A 59 -9.23 9.32 -3.23
CA ALA A 59 -10.64 9.63 -3.37
C ALA A 59 -11.46 8.48 -3.99
N ASP A 60 -10.89 7.73 -4.93
CA ASP A 60 -11.60 6.69 -5.65
C ASP A 60 -10.68 5.55 -6.13
N ARG A 61 -11.31 4.49 -6.65
CA ARG A 61 -10.62 3.30 -7.17
C ARG A 61 -9.71 3.62 -8.35
N VAL A 62 -10.10 4.55 -9.22
CA VAL A 62 -9.33 4.91 -10.42
C VAL A 62 -8.04 5.61 -9.99
N ALA A 63 -8.14 6.57 -9.07
CA ALA A 63 -6.99 7.21 -8.44
C ALA A 63 -6.08 6.18 -7.75
N ALA A 64 -6.65 5.21 -7.03
CA ALA A 64 -5.89 4.13 -6.39
C ALA A 64 -5.11 3.29 -7.40
N LEU A 65 -5.75 2.87 -8.50
CA LEU A 65 -5.11 2.08 -9.55
C LEU A 65 -4.01 2.87 -10.28
N GLN A 66 -4.25 4.14 -10.57
CA GLN A 66 -3.24 5.01 -11.19
C GLN A 66 -2.04 5.21 -10.26
N LEU A 67 -2.27 5.44 -8.97
CA LEU A 67 -1.21 5.60 -7.98
C LEU A 67 -0.44 4.29 -7.78
N GLU A 68 -1.13 3.15 -7.69
CA GLU A 68 -0.51 1.83 -7.61
C GLU A 68 0.40 1.57 -8.82
N TYR A 69 -0.06 1.89 -10.04
CA TYR A 69 0.73 1.76 -11.25
C TYR A 69 1.97 2.67 -11.23
N ARG A 70 1.81 3.94 -10.84
CA ARG A 70 2.93 4.89 -10.70
C ARG A 70 3.95 4.38 -9.69
N ILE A 71 3.51 3.92 -8.51
CA ILE A 71 4.38 3.36 -7.47
C ILE A 71 5.12 2.14 -8.00
N LYS A 72 4.45 1.23 -8.73
CA LYS A 72 5.11 0.05 -9.32
C LYS A 72 6.27 0.42 -10.24
N GLN A 73 6.12 1.48 -11.04
CA GLN A 73 7.16 2.02 -11.95
C GLN A 73 8.29 2.76 -11.23
N LEU A 74 8.11 3.17 -9.96
CA LEU A 74 9.17 3.88 -9.24
C LEU A 74 10.39 2.98 -9.01
N PRO A 75 11.62 3.53 -9.17
CA PRO A 75 12.84 2.89 -8.72
C PRO A 75 12.79 2.58 -7.22
N ARG A 76 13.54 1.56 -6.77
CA ARG A 76 13.60 1.18 -5.35
C ARG A 76 13.90 2.36 -4.43
N LEU A 77 14.85 3.22 -4.81
CA LEU A 77 15.19 4.43 -4.05
C LEU A 77 14.00 5.38 -3.87
N LYS A 78 13.21 5.61 -4.92
CA LYS A 78 12.01 6.46 -4.86
C LYS A 78 10.91 5.83 -4.01
N LYS A 79 10.78 4.50 -4.02
CA LYS A 79 9.87 3.77 -3.11
C LYS A 79 10.29 3.94 -1.65
N ILE A 80 11.58 3.87 -1.36
CA ILE A 80 12.09 4.10 0.00
C ILE A 80 11.87 5.56 0.43
N GLN A 81 12.15 6.53 -0.45
CA GLN A 81 11.84 7.95 -0.17
C GLN A 81 10.34 8.15 0.12
N LEU A 82 9.47 7.47 -0.62
CA LEU A 82 8.02 7.51 -0.39
C LEU A 82 7.64 6.94 0.98
N ILE A 83 8.21 5.78 1.33
CA ILE A 83 8.02 5.12 2.64
C ILE A 83 8.50 6.02 3.78
N ASN A 84 9.65 6.69 3.61
CA ASN A 84 10.23 7.60 4.60
C ASN A 84 9.50 8.95 4.69
N GLY A 85 8.54 9.23 3.80
CA GLY A 85 7.87 10.53 3.71
C GLY A 85 8.72 11.65 3.07
N GLU A 86 9.88 11.31 2.51
CA GLU A 86 10.77 12.23 1.78
C GLU A 86 10.22 12.57 0.39
N LEU A 87 9.44 11.65 -0.20
CA LEU A 87 8.75 11.84 -1.48
C LEU A 87 7.24 11.85 -1.23
N ARG A 88 6.55 12.89 -1.71
CA ARG A 88 5.07 12.95 -1.73
C ARG A 88 4.58 12.74 -3.15
N MET A 89 3.53 11.94 -3.32
CA MET A 89 2.85 11.76 -4.59
C MET A 89 1.69 12.76 -4.66
N GLU A 90 1.64 13.59 -5.70
CA GLU A 90 0.55 14.54 -5.94
C GLU A 90 -0.79 13.82 -6.17
N GLY A 91 -1.88 14.38 -5.61
CA GLY A 91 -3.25 13.84 -5.71
C GLY A 91 -3.67 12.89 -4.58
N VAL A 92 -2.86 12.77 -3.54
CA VAL A 92 -3.20 12.08 -2.29
C VAL A 92 -4.01 13.02 -1.41
N ALA A 93 -5.18 12.59 -0.95
CA ALA A 93 -5.94 13.30 0.07
C ALA A 93 -5.15 13.20 1.38
N GLN A 94 -4.44 14.28 1.73
CA GLN A 94 -3.83 14.39 3.04
C GLN A 94 -4.92 14.83 4.02
N GLU A 95 -5.51 13.91 4.76
CA GLU A 95 -5.95 14.25 6.12
C GLU A 95 -4.74 14.11 7.05
N GLN A 96 -4.04 15.22 7.25
CA GLN A 96 -3.24 15.46 8.44
C GLN A 96 -3.98 16.51 9.28
N SER A 97 -3.86 16.37 10.61
CA SER A 97 -4.25 17.29 11.69
C SER A 97 -5.66 17.02 12.26
N SER A 98 -5.86 16.75 13.54
CA SER A 98 -5.00 16.79 14.74
C SER A 98 -5.68 15.99 15.87
#